data_AF-B0SQ47-F1
#
_entry.id   AF-B0SQ47-F1
#
_cell.length_a   1.000
_cell.length_b   1.000
_cell.length_c   1.000
_cell.angle_alpha   90.00
_cell.angle_beta   90.00
_cell.angle_gamma   90.00
#
_symmetry.space_group_name_H-M   'P 1'
#
loop_
_entity.id
_entity.type
_entity.pdbx_description
1 polymer ?
#
loop_
_entity_poly.entity_id
_entity_poly.type
_entity_poly.pdbx_seq_one_letter_code
_entity_poly.pdbx_strand_id
1 'polypeptide(L)'
;MNENHPRGNPNYPKVGIFAQRKKDRPNQLGICTVELVKLEGNQLTVKYLDAIDGTPVLDIKPVLREFEPQSSIRQTEWATDLMKHYW
;
A
#
# COMPACT_ATOMS: atom_id res chain seq x y z
N MET A 1 19.96 -8.04 -3.22
CA MET A 1 18.93 -7.36 -2.38
C MET A 1 18.55 -8.32 -1.29
N ASN A 2 18.58 -7.89 -0.03
CA ASN A 2 18.32 -8.78 1.10
C ASN A 2 16.85 -9.18 1.14
N GLU A 3 16.59 -10.49 1.26
CA GLU A 3 15.26 -11.05 1.50
C GLU A 3 14.94 -11.04 2.99
N ASN A 4 13.67 -10.84 3.33
CA ASN A 4 13.19 -10.82 4.71
C ASN A 4 11.79 -11.41 4.80
N HIS A 5 11.43 -11.87 5.99
CA HIS A 5 10.06 -12.23 6.31
C HIS A 5 9.15 -10.97 6.33
N PRO A 6 7.99 -10.98 5.66
CA PRO A 6 7.01 -9.90 5.72
C PRO A 6 6.64 -9.59 7.18
N ARG A 7 6.74 -8.31 7.59
CA ARG A 7 6.61 -7.83 8.98
C ARG A 7 7.45 -8.61 10.02
N GLY A 8 8.50 -9.32 9.59
CA GLY A 8 9.31 -10.16 10.46
C GLY A 8 8.64 -11.47 10.92
N ASN A 9 7.50 -11.85 10.35
CA ASN A 9 6.78 -13.06 10.75
C ASN A 9 7.47 -14.33 10.20
N PRO A 10 8.05 -15.20 11.04
CA PRO A 10 8.79 -16.38 10.58
C PRO A 10 7.90 -17.43 9.89
N ASN A 11 6.58 -17.37 10.05
CA ASN A 11 5.63 -18.26 9.38
C ASN A 11 5.37 -17.89 7.91
N TYR A 12 5.80 -16.70 7.48
CA TYR A 12 5.67 -16.25 6.08
C TYR A 12 6.98 -16.50 5.33
N PRO A 13 6.95 -16.69 4.00
CA PRO A 13 8.17 -16.93 3.23
C PRO A 13 9.14 -15.74 3.29
N LYS A 14 10.44 -16.00 3.20
CA LYS A 14 11.41 -14.94 2.90
C LYS A 14 11.18 -14.48 1.46
N VAL A 15 11.01 -13.19 1.28
CA VAL A 15 10.81 -12.59 -0.04
C VAL A 15 11.67 -11.34 -0.21
N GLY A 16 12.10 -11.07 -1.44
CA GLY A 16 12.81 -9.84 -1.77
C GLY A 16 11.93 -8.60 -1.64
N ILE A 17 12.53 -7.41 -1.55
CA ILE A 17 11.82 -6.15 -1.31
C ILE A 17 10.70 -5.86 -2.33
N PHE A 18 10.87 -6.25 -3.59
CA PHE A 18 9.88 -6.02 -4.65
C PHE A 18 8.64 -6.91 -4.58
N ALA A 19 8.72 -8.04 -3.87
CA ALA A 19 7.60 -8.95 -3.63
C ALA A 19 6.76 -8.57 -2.39
N GLN A 20 7.09 -7.45 -1.74
CA GLN A 20 6.40 -6.93 -0.55
C GLN A 20 6.27 -5.40 -0.62
N ARG A 21 5.56 -4.82 0.34
CA ARG A 21 5.25 -3.38 0.41
C ARG A 21 5.93 -2.65 1.59
N LYS A 22 7.08 -3.14 2.06
CA LYS A 22 7.85 -2.44 3.11
C LYS A 22 8.38 -1.09 2.62
N LYS A 23 8.69 -0.19 3.57
CA LYS A 23 9.23 1.16 3.35
C LYS A 23 10.72 1.23 2.95
N ASP A 24 11.50 0.19 3.24
CA ASP A 24 12.95 0.10 3.03
C ASP A 24 13.33 -0.22 1.56
N ARG A 25 12.63 0.40 0.61
CA ARG A 25 12.85 0.25 -0.84
C ARG A 25 13.89 1.26 -1.35
N PRO A 26 14.55 1.00 -2.49
CA PRO A 26 15.46 1.97 -3.12
C PRO A 26 14.81 3.34 -3.38
N ASN A 27 13.56 3.33 -3.85
CA ASN A 27 12.72 4.52 -3.98
C ASN A 27 11.62 4.45 -2.92
N GLN A 28 11.63 5.35 -1.95
CA GLN A 28 10.73 5.36 -0.80
C GLN A 28 9.36 5.99 -1.13
N LEU A 29 8.74 5.50 -2.20
CA LEU A 29 7.45 5.98 -2.68
C LEU A 29 6.33 5.06 -2.16
N GLY A 30 5.45 5.61 -1.33
CA GLY A 30 4.22 4.97 -0.91
C GLY A 30 3.09 5.23 -1.90
N ILE A 31 2.18 4.28 -2.03
CA ILE A 31 0.91 4.48 -2.72
C ILE A 31 -0.20 3.88 -1.88
N CYS A 32 -1.24 4.68 -1.69
CA CYS A 32 -2.38 4.37 -0.86
C CYS A 32 -3.65 4.80 -1.59
N THR A 33 -4.63 3.90 -1.66
CA THR A 33 -5.97 4.22 -2.16
C THR A 33 -6.82 4.63 -0.97
N VAL A 34 -7.35 5.84 -1.01
CA VAL A 34 -8.09 6.45 0.10
C VAL A 34 -9.54 6.74 -0.29
N GLU A 35 -10.42 6.80 0.72
CA GLU A 35 -11.79 7.29 0.54
C GLU A 35 -11.80 8.80 0.76
N LEU A 36 -12.20 9.58 -0.26
CA LEU A 36 -12.40 11.02 -0.12
C LEU A 36 -13.68 11.30 0.66
N VAL A 37 -13.56 11.96 1.80
CA VAL A 37 -14.68 12.32 2.68
C VAL A 37 -15.12 13.77 2.45
N LYS A 38 -14.15 14.68 2.31
CA LYS A 38 -14.43 16.12 2.22
C LYS A 38 -13.33 16.86 1.45
N LEU A 39 -13.73 17.88 0.72
CA LEU A 39 -12.84 18.85 0.07
C LEU A 39 -13.16 20.25 0.60
N GLU A 40 -12.15 20.95 1.09
CA GLU A 40 -12.24 22.33 1.58
C GLU A 40 -11.07 23.16 1.06
N GLY A 41 -11.29 23.95 0.01
CA GLY A 41 -10.23 24.71 -0.64
C GLY A 41 -9.13 23.79 -1.18
N ASN A 42 -7.95 23.82 -0.56
CA ASN A 42 -6.81 22.97 -0.89
C ASN A 42 -6.60 21.80 0.09
N GLN A 43 -7.57 21.52 0.98
CA GLN A 43 -7.50 20.43 1.95
C GLN A 43 -8.43 19.28 1.58
N LEU A 44 -7.91 18.06 1.67
CA LEU A 44 -8.67 16.82 1.49
C LEU A 44 -8.74 16.07 2.82
N THR A 45 -9.95 15.80 3.29
CA THR A 45 -10.17 14.85 4.39
C THR A 45 -10.42 13.48 3.80
N VAL A 46 -9.63 12.48 4.22
CA VAL A 46 -9.68 11.12 3.68
C VAL A 46 -9.68 10.06 4.77
N LYS A 47 -10.18 8.86 4.46
CA LYS A 47 -9.99 7.65 5.29
C LYS A 47 -9.00 6.70 4.66
N TYR A 48 -8.44 5.80 5.48
CA TYR A 48 -7.52 4.74 5.07
C TYR A 48 -6.18 5.24 4.51
N LEU A 49 -5.74 6.45 4.87
CA LEU A 49 -4.37 6.88 4.60
C LEU A 49 -3.43 6.22 5.61
N ASP A 50 -2.41 5.51 5.13
CA ASP A 50 -1.40 4.82 5.96
C ASP A 50 -0.05 5.57 6.03
N ALA A 51 -0.11 6.90 5.95
CA ALA A 51 1.04 7.78 6.10
C ALA A 51 1.11 8.37 7.52
N ILE A 52 2.32 8.54 8.04
CA ILE A 52 2.55 9.22 9.32
C ILE A 52 2.38 10.73 9.10
N ASP A 53 1.92 11.44 10.12
CA ASP A 53 1.82 12.91 10.09
C ASP A 53 3.12 13.58 9.61
N GLY A 54 2.96 14.63 8.79
CA GLY A 54 4.07 15.31 8.11
C GLY A 54 4.69 14.58 6.92
N THR A 55 4.21 13.39 6.54
CA THR A 55 4.69 12.70 5.32
C THR A 55 4.37 13.53 4.06
N PRO A 56 5.36 13.86 3.20
CA PRO A 56 5.12 14.63 1.99
C PRO A 56 4.21 13.90 0.99
N VAL A 57 3.23 14.62 0.45
CA VAL A 57 2.41 14.16 -0.67
C VAL A 57 3.08 14.57 -1.98
N LEU A 58 3.37 13.58 -2.83
CA LEU A 58 4.05 13.82 -4.11
C LEU A 58 3.07 13.96 -5.28
N ASP A 59 1.93 13.28 -5.21
CA ASP A 59 0.97 13.18 -6.32
C ASP A 59 -0.40 12.72 -5.80
N ILE A 60 -1.46 13.10 -6.54
CA ILE A 60 -2.84 12.72 -6.27
C ILE A 60 -3.51 12.43 -7.62
N LYS A 61 -4.15 11.26 -7.75
CA LYS A 61 -4.85 10.84 -8.97
C LYS A 61 -6.20 10.21 -8.63
N PRO A 62 -7.23 10.40 -9.48
CA PRO A 62 -8.48 9.66 -9.32
C PRO A 62 -8.25 8.17 -9.58
N VAL A 63 -8.98 7.32 -8.85
CA VAL A 63 -9.07 5.89 -9.17
C VAL A 63 -10.02 5.73 -10.35
N LEU A 64 -9.50 5.28 -11.49
CA LEU A 64 -10.29 5.01 -12.70
C LEU A 64 -10.48 3.50 -12.84
N ARG A 65 -11.73 3.05 -12.98
CA ARG A 65 -12.07 1.61 -13.09
C ARG A 65 -11.42 0.98 -14.32
N GLU A 66 -11.27 1.76 -15.37
CA GLU A 66 -10.66 1.37 -16.64
C GLU A 66 -9.19 0.98 -16.50
N PHE A 67 -8.52 1.41 -15.42
CA PHE A 67 -7.13 1.06 -15.12
C PHE A 67 -7.00 -0.17 -14.22
N GLU A 68 -8.11 -0.77 -13.76
CA GLU A 68 -8.06 -2.02 -13.01
C GLU A 68 -7.59 -3.18 -13.90
N PRO A 69 -6.95 -4.21 -13.31
CA PRO A 69 -6.58 -5.41 -14.06
C PRO A 69 -7.79 -6.04 -14.75
N GLN A 70 -7.66 -6.28 -16.07
CA GLN A 70 -8.69 -6.96 -16.87
C GLN A 70 -8.83 -8.46 -16.56
N SER A 71 -7.90 -9.00 -15.78
CA SER A 71 -7.86 -10.41 -15.38
C SER A 71 -7.92 -10.53 -13.86
N SER A 72 -8.27 -11.72 -13.38
CA SER A 72 -8.35 -11.97 -11.94
C SER A 72 -6.98 -11.76 -11.26
N ILE A 73 -7.01 -10.99 -10.17
CA ILE A 73 -5.84 -10.77 -9.33
C ILE A 73 -5.51 -12.09 -8.61
N ARG A 74 -4.24 -12.50 -8.69
CA ARG A 74 -3.71 -13.62 -7.91
C ARG A 74 -2.90 -13.08 -6.73
N GLN A 75 -3.18 -13.59 -5.55
CA GLN A 75 -2.51 -13.20 -4.31
C GLN A 75 -2.10 -14.45 -3.54
N THR A 76 -0.95 -14.38 -2.87
CA THR A 76 -0.48 -15.46 -2.00
C THR A 76 -1.28 -15.50 -0.69
N GLU A 77 -1.47 -16.69 -0.14
CA GLU A 77 -2.22 -16.86 1.11
C GLU A 77 -1.64 -16.04 2.26
N TRP A 78 -0.30 -15.97 2.38
CA TRP A 78 0.36 -15.17 3.42
C TRP A 78 0.05 -13.67 3.28
N ALA A 79 -0.11 -13.17 2.06
CA ALA A 79 -0.45 -11.76 1.85
C ALA A 79 -1.92 -11.51 2.18
N THR A 80 -2.82 -12.44 1.86
CA THR A 80 -4.21 -12.37 2.29
C THR A 80 -4.32 -12.38 3.81
N ASP A 81 -3.61 -13.29 4.48
CA ASP A 81 -3.57 -13.39 5.94
C ASP A 81 -3.03 -12.12 6.60
N LEU A 82 -1.92 -11.59 6.08
CA LEU A 82 -1.31 -10.34 6.53
C LEU A 82 -2.27 -9.14 6.46
N MET A 83 -3.18 -9.12 5.49
CA MET A 83 -4.06 -7.98 5.21
C MET A 83 -5.42 -8.03 5.90
N LYS A 84 -5.79 -9.13 6.59
CA LYS A 84 -7.11 -9.34 7.22
C LYS A 84 -7.58 -8.20 8.14
N HIS A 85 -6.64 -7.49 8.77
CA HIS A 85 -6.90 -6.43 9.76
C HIS A 85 -6.08 -5.16 9.47
N TYR A 86 -5.79 -4.90 8.20
CA TYR A 86 -4.92 -3.77 7.84
C TYR A 86 -5.61 -2.40 8.01
N TRP A 87 -6.94 -2.37 7.83
CA TRP A 87 -7.77 -1.16 7.90
C TRP A 87 -8.78 -1.24 9.04
#